data_AF-A0A7W4EV09-F1
#
_entry.id   AF-A0A7W4EV09-F1
#
_cell.length_a   1.000
_cell.length_b   1.000
_cell.length_c   1.000
_cell.angle_alpha   90.00
_cell.angle_beta   90.00
_cell.angle_gamma   90.00
#
_symmetry.space_group_name_H-M   'P 1'
#
loop_
_entity.id
_entity.type
_entity.pdbx_description
1 polymer ?
#
loop_
_entity_poly.entity_id
_entity_poly.type
_entity_poly.pdbx_seq_one_letter_code
_entity_poly.pdbx_strand_id
1 'polypeptide(L)'
;MNALIVNLIAFGFCMVIAYFVLNAIFKRSVFMRVGVLWVSSILFVFIGITIRYEVFTTSWLAFVIISIFNISYSAGMLYLAAKQVVRPLGLVVGKIGMMAKGDLGVEFASAELSHMDENRANDMQQLQLSMQLLRNNLVEIIGTVNNTVEELHATGQSVVQGSDAITQQVKVSSDSVERISSTMEQMASSMQSNAHDALQAEGISRAVSDAVAQVAESSGSTLNAMKQVSTRISL
;
A
#
# COMPACT_ATOMS: atom_id res chain seq x y z
N MET A 1 49.64 26.79 54.50
CA MET A 1 49.20 25.85 53.44
C MET A 1 49.44 26.55 52.11
N ASN A 2 50.22 25.97 51.20
CA ASN A 2 50.56 26.63 49.93
C ASN A 2 49.26 26.94 49.16
N ALA A 3 49.04 28.19 48.72
CA ALA A 3 47.77 28.60 48.11
C ALA A 3 47.44 27.73 46.86
N LEU A 4 48.47 27.26 46.16
CA LEU A 4 48.39 26.25 45.12
C LEU A 4 47.70 24.94 45.55
N ILE A 5 48.02 24.43 46.75
CA ILE A 5 47.42 23.18 47.27
C ILE A 5 45.93 23.38 47.57
N VAL A 6 45.56 24.53 48.12
CA VAL A 6 44.15 24.85 48.41
C VAL A 6 43.33 24.95 47.13
N ASN A 7 43.86 25.62 46.11
CA ASN A 7 43.20 25.74 44.80
C ASN A 7 43.05 24.39 44.09
N LEU A 8 44.05 23.50 44.16
CA LEU A 8 43.95 22.16 43.59
C LEU A 8 42.86 21.31 44.27
N ILE A 9 42.74 21.40 45.61
CA ILE A 9 41.67 20.71 46.35
C ILE A 9 40.29 21.25 45.94
N ALA A 10 40.17 22.58 45.80
CA ALA A 10 38.93 23.22 45.35
C ALA A 10 38.52 22.78 43.93
N PHE A 11 39.47 22.69 42.99
CA PHE A 11 39.21 22.19 41.64
C PHE A 11 38.77 20.73 41.63
N GLY A 12 39.38 19.89 42.47
CA GLY A 12 38.93 18.50 42.66
C GLY A 12 37.48 18.43 43.14
N PHE A 13 37.10 19.27 44.10
CA PHE A 13 35.72 19.33 44.59
C PHE A 13 34.74 19.81 43.51
N CYS A 14 35.11 20.85 42.74
CA CYS A 14 34.33 21.30 41.58
C CYS A 14 34.17 20.21 40.52
N MET A 15 35.19 19.40 40.25
CA MET A 15 35.11 18.29 39.30
C MET A 15 34.08 17.25 39.73
N VAL A 16 34.08 16.87 41.01
CA VAL A 16 33.14 15.88 41.57
C VAL A 16 31.71 16.42 41.54
N ILE A 17 31.50 17.68 41.96
CA ILE A 17 30.17 18.32 41.89
C ILE A 17 29.69 18.40 40.45
N ALA A 18 30.53 18.89 39.53
CA ALA A 18 30.16 19.03 38.14
C ALA A 18 29.80 17.67 37.50
N TYR A 19 30.55 16.61 37.83
CA TYR A 19 30.22 15.25 37.40
C TYR A 19 28.85 14.79 37.95
N PHE A 20 28.56 15.04 39.23
CA PHE A 20 27.29 14.64 39.83
C PHE A 20 26.11 15.43 39.24
N VAL A 21 26.27 16.74 39.03
CA VAL A 21 25.26 17.61 38.40
C VAL A 21 25.01 17.18 36.96
N LEU A 22 26.07 16.95 36.17
CA LEU A 22 25.94 16.46 34.80
C LEU A 22 25.25 15.10 34.76
N ASN A 23 25.57 14.19 35.68
CA ASN A 23 24.95 12.88 35.77
C ASN A 23 23.47 12.97 36.18
N ALA A 24 23.09 13.96 36.99
CA ALA A 24 21.71 14.19 37.40
C ALA A 24 20.86 14.75 36.25
N ILE A 25 21.41 15.67 35.44
CA ILE A 25 20.68 16.34 34.35
C ILE A 25 20.69 15.51 33.06
N PHE A 26 21.85 14.99 32.66
CA PHE A 26 22.09 14.34 31.36
C PHE A 26 22.28 12.84 31.48
N LYS A 27 21.61 12.21 32.45
CA LYS A 27 21.74 10.77 32.72
C LYS A 27 21.57 9.96 31.43
N ARG A 28 22.59 9.18 31.07
CA ARG A 28 22.67 8.33 29.85
C ARG A 28 22.62 9.09 28.51
N SER A 29 22.63 10.41 28.50
CA SER A 29 22.73 11.18 27.26
C SER A 29 24.15 11.19 26.70
N VAL A 30 24.30 11.33 25.38
CA VAL A 30 25.60 11.63 24.75
C VAL A 30 26.18 12.95 25.27
N PHE A 31 25.30 13.87 25.69
CA PHE A 31 25.69 15.13 26.33
C PHE A 31 26.44 14.93 27.65
N MET A 32 26.31 13.79 28.34
CA MET A 32 27.11 13.49 29.53
C MET A 32 28.60 13.43 29.20
N ARG A 33 28.97 12.74 28.10
CA ARG A 33 30.39 12.64 27.69
C ARG A 33 30.93 14.00 27.25
N VAL A 34 30.15 14.75 26.46
CA VAL A 34 30.51 16.10 26.02
C VAL A 34 30.67 17.05 27.21
N GLY A 35 29.74 17.00 28.16
CA GLY A 35 29.75 17.81 29.37
C GLY A 35 31.00 17.55 30.22
N VAL A 36 31.38 16.28 30.40
CA VAL A 36 32.60 15.92 31.14
C VAL A 36 33.86 16.44 30.43
N LEU A 37 33.95 16.32 29.10
CA LEU A 37 35.08 16.88 28.33
C LEU A 37 35.14 18.42 28.43
N TRP A 38 33.98 19.09 28.41
CA TRP A 38 33.90 20.54 28.54
C TRP A 38 34.32 21.01 29.93
N VAL A 39 33.81 20.39 30.99
CA VAL A 39 34.22 20.67 32.39
C VAL A 39 35.71 20.38 32.59
N SER A 40 36.23 19.29 32.02
CA SER A 40 37.67 18.97 32.06
C SER A 40 38.52 20.05 31.39
N SER A 41 38.07 20.58 30.24
CA SER A 41 38.73 21.69 29.55
C SER A 41 38.76 22.96 30.41
N ILE A 42 37.64 23.30 31.05
CA ILE A 42 37.55 24.46 31.95
C ILE A 42 38.50 24.31 33.14
N LEU A 43 38.48 23.16 33.81
CA LEU A 43 39.35 22.89 34.96
C LEU A 43 40.84 22.95 34.57
N PHE A 44 41.18 22.43 33.40
CA PHE A 44 42.55 22.48 32.88
C PHE A 44 43.04 23.92 32.69
N VAL A 45 42.19 24.78 32.13
CA VAL A 45 42.46 26.23 31.99
C VAL A 45 42.65 26.89 33.35
N PHE A 46 41.77 26.62 34.32
CA PHE A 46 41.91 27.15 35.66
C PHE A 46 43.20 26.71 36.36
N ILE A 47 43.56 25.43 36.26
CA ILE A 47 44.82 24.90 36.82
C ILE A 47 46.02 25.57 36.15
N GLY A 48 46.02 25.72 34.83
CA GLY A 48 47.08 26.40 34.10
C GLY A 48 47.25 27.86 34.50
N ILE A 49 46.14 28.58 34.71
CA ILE A 49 46.14 29.97 35.20
C ILE A 49 46.71 30.03 36.63
N THR A 50 46.32 29.12 37.52
CA THR A 50 46.82 29.07 38.90
C THR A 50 48.33 28.79 38.96
N ILE A 51 48.83 27.80 38.21
CA ILE A 51 50.26 27.48 38.14
C ILE A 51 51.04 28.70 37.64
N ARG A 52 50.51 29.39 36.63
CA ARG A 52 51.14 30.60 36.10
C ARG A 52 51.26 31.70 37.15
N TYR A 53 50.17 32.02 37.86
CA TYR A 53 50.17 33.12 38.84
C TYR A 53 51.01 32.83 40.09
N GLU A 54 51.11 31.57 40.54
CA GLU A 54 51.85 31.25 41.78
C GLU A 54 53.31 30.85 41.55
N VAL A 55 53.64 30.21 40.41
CA VAL A 55 55.01 29.69 40.18
C VAL A 55 55.82 30.61 39.27
N PHE A 56 55.19 31.28 38.30
CA PHE A 56 55.87 32.03 37.23
C PHE A 56 55.39 33.49 37.13
N THR A 57 55.48 34.24 38.22
CA THR A 57 54.99 35.64 38.31
C THR A 57 55.68 36.62 37.35
N THR A 58 56.99 36.48 37.12
CA THR A 58 57.79 37.48 36.37
C THR A 58 58.12 37.04 34.92
N SER A 59 57.95 35.77 34.57
CA SER A 59 58.44 35.21 33.31
C SER A 59 57.40 35.28 32.18
N TRP A 60 57.56 36.24 31.26
CA TRP A 60 56.66 36.39 30.09
C TRP A 60 56.63 35.17 29.15
N LEU A 61 57.76 34.45 29.02
CA LEU A 61 57.84 33.21 28.23
C LEU A 61 56.92 32.10 28.79
N ALA A 62 56.82 31.98 30.12
CA ALA A 62 55.94 31.00 30.75
C ALA A 62 54.46 31.33 30.49
N PHE A 63 54.11 32.62 30.43
CA PHE A 63 52.76 33.05 30.04
C PHE A 63 52.39 32.56 28.64
N VAL A 64 53.28 32.72 27.67
CA VAL A 64 53.03 32.32 26.27
C VAL A 64 52.89 30.80 26.16
N ILE A 65 53.82 30.03 26.74
CA ILE A 65 53.82 28.56 26.62
C ILE A 65 52.58 27.94 27.29
N ILE A 66 52.23 28.36 28.50
CA ILE A 66 51.06 27.83 29.22
C ILE A 66 49.75 28.19 28.51
N SER A 67 49.67 29.38 27.92
CA SER A 67 48.49 29.82 27.16
C SER A 67 48.31 29.00 25.89
N ILE A 68 49.39 28.78 25.12
CA ILE A 68 49.36 27.92 23.92
C ILE A 68 48.95 26.50 24.29
N PHE A 69 49.50 25.96 25.38
CA PHE A 69 49.18 24.60 25.83
C PHE A 69 47.71 24.46 26.24
N ASN A 70 47.16 25.45 26.95
CA ASN A 70 45.74 25.48 27.29
C ASN A 70 44.84 25.54 26.06
N ILE A 71 45.13 26.45 25.13
CA ILE A 71 44.37 26.58 23.89
C ILE A 71 44.40 25.28 23.10
N SER A 72 45.58 24.65 22.98
CA SER A 72 45.74 23.37 22.28
C SER A 72 44.93 22.25 22.93
N TYR A 73 44.94 22.16 24.27
CA TYR A 73 44.18 21.15 24.99
C TYR A 73 42.66 21.36 24.84
N SER A 74 42.19 22.60 25.01
CA SER A 74 40.78 22.95 24.85
C SER A 74 40.28 22.70 23.42
N ALA A 75 41.07 23.05 22.41
CA ALA A 75 40.76 22.77 21.01
C ALA A 75 40.67 21.26 20.75
N GLY A 76 41.58 20.46 21.32
CA GLY A 76 41.54 19.00 21.24
C GLY A 76 40.28 18.41 21.86
N MET A 77 39.89 18.86 23.06
CA MET A 77 38.67 18.40 23.73
C MET A 77 37.39 18.78 22.97
N LEU A 78 37.34 20.00 22.41
CA LEU A 78 36.22 20.44 21.57
C LEU A 78 36.11 19.59 20.30
N TYR A 79 37.24 19.30 19.64
CA TYR A 79 37.25 18.45 18.45
C TYR A 79 36.79 17.03 18.75
N LEU A 80 37.20 16.44 19.88
CA LEU A 80 36.75 15.12 20.32
C LEU A 80 35.25 15.09 20.61
N ALA A 81 34.73 16.12 21.30
CA ALA A 81 33.30 16.26 21.56
C ALA A 81 32.50 16.37 20.25
N ALA A 82 32.94 17.21 19.33
CA ALA A 82 32.31 17.37 18.01
C ALA A 82 32.35 16.05 17.21
N LYS A 83 33.48 15.33 17.22
CA LYS A 83 33.61 14.04 16.55
C LYS A 83 32.66 12.98 17.12
N GLN A 84 32.39 12.99 18.43
CA GLN A 84 31.49 12.04 19.07
C GLN A 84 30.00 12.29 18.82
N VAL A 85 29.60 13.53 18.53
CA VAL A 85 28.17 13.87 18.32
C VAL A 85 27.85 14.20 16.87
N VAL A 86 28.61 15.12 16.27
CA VAL A 86 28.29 15.68 14.95
C VAL A 86 28.45 14.64 13.85
N ARG A 87 29.51 13.82 13.88
CA ARG A 87 29.71 12.77 12.88
C ARG A 87 28.60 11.72 12.88
N PRO A 88 28.24 11.06 14.00
CA PRO A 88 27.17 10.06 13.98
C PRO A 88 25.81 10.68 13.64
N LEU A 89 25.52 11.90 14.11
CA LEU A 89 24.30 12.60 13.73
C LEU A 89 24.24 12.83 12.21
N GLY A 90 25.34 13.31 11.61
CA GLY A 90 25.43 13.51 10.17
C GLY A 90 25.26 12.22 9.35
N LEU A 91 25.78 11.10 9.84
CA LEU A 91 25.56 9.78 9.23
C LEU A 91 24.08 9.36 9.29
N VAL A 92 23.41 9.56 10.42
CA VAL A 92 21.98 9.25 10.56
C VAL A 92 21.15 10.14 9.64
N VAL A 93 21.41 11.45 9.60
CA VAL A 93 20.72 12.38 8.69
C VAL A 93 20.94 11.99 7.23
N GLY A 94 22.17 11.62 6.84
CA GLY A 94 22.46 11.15 5.50
C GLY A 94 21.67 9.89 5.13
N LYS A 95 21.57 8.92 6.04
CA LYS A 95 20.77 7.71 5.86
C LYS A 95 19.28 8.01 5.77
N ILE A 96 18.75 8.93 6.59
CA ILE A 96 17.37 9.41 6.47
C ILE A 96 17.14 10.04 5.09
N GLY A 97 18.11 10.81 4.58
CA GLY A 97 18.04 11.37 3.23
C GLY A 97 17.99 10.33 2.12
N MET A 98 18.65 9.18 2.28
CA MET A 98 18.56 8.05 1.35
C MET A 98 17.19 7.36 1.45
N MET A 99 16.72 7.10 2.66
CA MET A 99 15.37 6.56 2.92
C MET A 99 14.27 7.45 2.32
N ALA A 100 14.40 8.78 2.45
CA ALA A 100 13.46 9.74 1.86
C ALA A 100 13.46 9.73 0.32
N LYS A 101 14.55 9.26 -0.32
CA LYS A 101 14.62 9.04 -1.78
C LYS A 101 14.09 7.68 -2.21
N GLY A 102 13.58 6.87 -1.28
CA GLY A 102 13.03 5.54 -1.54
C GLY A 102 14.05 4.40 -1.37
N ASP A 103 15.28 4.68 -0.97
CA ASP A 103 16.26 3.63 -0.66
C ASP A 103 16.06 3.12 0.77
N LEU A 104 15.25 2.05 0.89
CA LEU A 104 14.99 1.37 2.16
C LEU A 104 16.01 0.26 2.48
N GLY A 105 17.09 0.13 1.69
CA GLY A 105 18.19 -0.80 1.97
C GLY A 105 19.15 -0.31 3.06
N VAL A 106 18.96 0.92 3.55
CA VAL A 106 19.87 1.56 4.51
C VAL A 106 19.66 1.08 5.94
N GLU A 107 20.72 0.56 6.58
CA GLU A 107 20.66 0.13 7.98
C GLU A 107 21.05 1.26 8.95
N PHE A 108 20.24 1.51 9.98
CA PHE A 108 20.49 2.54 11.00
C PHE A 108 21.21 1.99 12.23
N ALA A 109 20.85 0.78 12.68
CA ALA A 109 21.47 0.08 13.80
C ALA A 109 22.46 -0.99 13.30
N SER A 110 23.64 -1.05 13.92
CA SER A 110 24.54 -2.20 13.73
C SER A 110 24.00 -3.44 14.46
N ALA A 111 24.51 -4.62 14.11
CA ALA A 111 24.12 -5.87 14.78
C ALA A 111 24.24 -5.81 16.31
N GLU A 112 25.29 -5.17 16.85
CA GLU A 112 25.45 -4.96 18.30
C GLU A 112 24.39 -4.04 18.89
N LEU A 113 23.99 -2.99 18.17
CA LEU A 113 22.96 -2.05 18.62
C LEU A 113 21.59 -2.71 18.68
N SER A 114 21.27 -3.58 17.74
CA SER A 114 19.99 -4.30 17.68
C SER A 114 19.76 -5.25 18.86
N HIS A 115 20.81 -5.75 19.50
CA HIS A 115 20.71 -6.61 20.70
C HIS A 115 20.86 -5.84 22.02
N MET A 116 21.03 -4.53 21.95
CA MET A 116 21.28 -3.71 23.12
C MET A 116 19.94 -3.40 23.82
N ASP A 117 19.89 -3.59 25.13
CA ASP A 117 18.74 -3.21 25.94
C ASP A 117 18.47 -1.70 25.78
N GLU A 118 17.26 -1.33 25.38
CA GLU A 118 16.83 0.07 25.16
C GLU A 118 17.07 0.93 26.41
N ASN A 119 16.96 0.32 27.60
CA ASN A 119 17.21 1.00 28.86
C ASN A 119 18.70 1.34 29.05
N ARG A 120 19.61 0.63 28.38
CA ARG A 120 21.06 0.85 28.46
C ARG A 120 21.59 1.72 27.32
N ALA A 121 20.76 1.97 26.31
CA ALA A 121 21.08 2.83 25.18
C ALA A 121 21.16 4.31 25.60
N ASN A 122 22.09 5.04 24.99
CA ASN A 122 22.06 6.51 25.03
C ASN A 122 21.11 7.08 23.97
N ASP A 123 20.79 8.37 24.07
CA ASP A 123 19.82 9.04 23.18
C ASP A 123 20.14 8.86 21.68
N MET A 124 21.42 8.84 21.29
CA MET A 124 21.82 8.63 19.89
C MET A 124 21.57 7.19 19.43
N GLN A 125 21.80 6.23 20.31
CA GLN A 125 21.55 4.82 20.05
C GLN A 125 20.05 4.54 20.00
N GLN A 126 19.26 5.15 20.89
CA GLN A 126 17.80 5.10 20.84
C GLN A 126 17.26 5.72 19.55
N LEU A 127 17.78 6.87 19.12
CA LEU A 127 17.43 7.47 17.83
C LEU A 127 17.69 6.51 16.66
N GLN A 128 18.84 5.83 16.65
CA GLN A 128 19.17 4.85 15.61
C GLN A 128 18.22 3.64 15.62
N LEU A 129 17.86 3.13 16.81
CA LEU A 129 16.89 2.04 16.96
C LEU A 129 15.49 2.45 16.50
N SER A 130 15.00 3.62 16.89
CA SER A 130 13.70 4.12 16.44
C SER A 130 13.66 4.36 14.92
N MET A 131 14.75 4.85 14.33
CA MET A 131 14.85 5.00 12.87
C MET A 131 14.92 3.65 12.14
N GLN A 132 15.59 2.65 12.72
CA GLN A 132 15.58 1.28 12.22
C GLN A 132 14.15 0.71 12.20
N LEU A 133 13.40 0.89 13.29
CA LEU A 133 12.01 0.45 13.41
C LEU A 133 11.12 1.14 12.38
N LEU A 134 11.25 2.46 12.23
CA LEU A 134 10.51 3.23 11.24
C LEU A 134 10.75 2.70 9.83
N ARG A 135 12.01 2.43 9.47
CA ARG A 135 12.35 1.87 8.17
C ARG A 135 11.75 0.47 7.97
N ASN A 136 11.83 -0.40 8.98
CA ASN A 136 11.23 -1.74 8.90
C ASN A 136 9.73 -1.68 8.62
N ASN A 137 9.01 -0.80 9.33
CA ASN A 137 7.58 -0.60 9.09
C ASN A 137 7.31 -0.08 7.67
N LEU A 138 8.14 0.83 7.15
CA LEU A 138 8.00 1.30 5.77
C LEU A 138 8.25 0.18 4.75
N VAL A 139 9.25 -0.67 4.96
CA VAL A 139 9.51 -1.85 4.10
C VAL A 139 8.31 -2.79 4.10
N GLU A 140 7.72 -3.06 5.27
CA GLU A 140 6.53 -3.89 5.40
C GLU A 140 5.35 -3.30 4.65
N ILE A 141 5.04 -2.01 4.86
CA ILE A 141 3.94 -1.32 4.18
C ILE A 141 4.12 -1.36 2.66
N ILE A 142 5.32 -1.06 2.15
CA ILE A 142 5.60 -1.12 0.70
C ILE A 142 5.48 -2.55 0.17
N GLY A 143 5.92 -3.55 0.95
CA GLY A 143 5.74 -4.96 0.63
C GLY A 143 4.27 -5.34 0.51
N THR A 144 3.43 -4.92 1.46
CA THR A 144 1.98 -5.13 1.41
C THR A 144 1.36 -4.45 0.18
N VAL A 145 1.72 -3.20 -0.10
CA VAL A 145 1.21 -2.48 -1.28
C VAL A 145 1.58 -3.20 -2.58
N ASN A 146 2.83 -3.65 -2.72
CA ASN A 146 3.26 -4.40 -3.91
C ASN A 146 2.47 -5.70 -4.08
N ASN A 147 2.26 -6.46 -3.00
CA ASN A 147 1.47 -7.69 -3.05
C ASN A 147 0.02 -7.40 -3.44
N THR A 148 -0.59 -6.34 -2.91
CA THR A 148 -1.95 -5.92 -3.30
C THR A 148 -2.02 -5.51 -4.77
N VAL A 149 -1.00 -4.83 -5.30
CA VAL A 149 -0.94 -4.46 -6.72
C VAL A 149 -0.82 -5.70 -7.61
N GLU A 150 -0.04 -6.70 -7.21
CA GLU A 150 0.08 -7.96 -7.93
C GLU A 150 -1.25 -8.74 -7.94
N GLU A 151 -1.92 -8.83 -6.80
CA GLU A 151 -3.24 -9.43 -6.67
C GLU A 151 -4.30 -8.69 -7.50
N LEU A 152 -4.25 -7.35 -7.51
CA LEU A 152 -5.13 -6.52 -8.35
C LEU A 152 -4.88 -6.78 -9.85
N HIS A 153 -3.62 -6.94 -10.26
CA HIS A 153 -3.29 -7.25 -11.64
C HIS A 153 -3.83 -8.63 -12.05
N ALA A 154 -3.67 -9.65 -11.21
CA ALA A 154 -4.24 -10.98 -11.43
C ALA A 154 -5.78 -10.97 -11.51
N THR A 155 -6.42 -10.21 -10.62
CA THR A 155 -7.88 -10.00 -10.62
C THR A 155 -8.31 -9.29 -11.90
N GLY A 156 -7.59 -8.24 -12.33
CA GLY A 156 -7.85 -7.52 -13.57
C GLY A 156 -7.79 -8.43 -14.80
N GLN A 157 -6.80 -9.34 -14.86
CA GLN A 157 -6.72 -10.34 -15.93
C GLN A 157 -7.91 -11.29 -15.92
N SER A 158 -8.38 -11.70 -14.74
CA SER A 158 -9.56 -12.56 -14.59
C SER A 158 -10.85 -11.85 -15.04
N VAL A 159 -10.98 -10.55 -14.76
CA VAL A 159 -12.10 -9.72 -15.22
C VAL A 159 -12.12 -9.59 -16.74
N VAL A 160 -10.95 -9.40 -17.37
CA VAL A 160 -10.84 -9.36 -18.85
C VAL A 160 -11.29 -10.68 -19.45
N GLN A 161 -10.78 -11.82 -18.95
CA GLN A 161 -11.21 -13.15 -19.42
C GLN A 161 -12.71 -13.38 -19.23
N GLY A 162 -13.27 -12.97 -18.09
CA GLY A 162 -14.71 -13.04 -17.84
C GLY A 162 -15.52 -12.17 -18.80
N SER A 163 -15.03 -10.98 -19.12
CA SER A 163 -15.67 -10.06 -20.07
C SER A 163 -15.70 -10.64 -21.48
N ASP A 164 -14.62 -11.30 -21.92
CA ASP A 164 -14.57 -11.98 -23.22
C ASP A 164 -15.56 -13.16 -23.29
N ALA A 165 -15.63 -13.96 -22.22
CA ALA A 165 -16.58 -15.06 -22.13
C ALA A 165 -18.04 -14.57 -22.16
N ILE A 166 -18.35 -13.49 -21.44
CA ILE A 166 -19.68 -12.86 -21.47
C ILE A 166 -19.98 -12.33 -22.88
N THR A 167 -19.03 -11.66 -23.52
CA THR A 167 -19.20 -11.13 -24.88
C THR A 167 -19.52 -12.26 -25.87
N GLN A 168 -18.82 -13.40 -25.75
CA GLN A 168 -19.09 -14.57 -26.56
C GLN A 168 -20.48 -15.17 -26.27
N GLN A 169 -20.89 -15.23 -25.01
CA GLN A 169 -22.21 -15.70 -24.61
C GLN A 169 -23.33 -14.79 -25.14
N VAL A 170 -23.14 -13.47 -25.11
CA VAL A 170 -24.07 -12.48 -25.67
C VAL A 170 -24.20 -12.69 -27.18
N LYS A 171 -23.10 -12.96 -27.89
CA LYS A 171 -23.14 -13.25 -29.32
C LYS A 171 -24.00 -14.49 -29.63
N VAL A 172 -23.77 -15.59 -28.91
CA VAL A 172 -24.58 -16.82 -29.05
C VAL A 172 -26.06 -16.59 -28.71
N SER A 173 -26.34 -15.76 -27.70
CA SER A 173 -27.70 -15.40 -27.32
C SER A 173 -28.39 -14.56 -28.41
N SER A 174 -27.68 -13.59 -29.00
CA SER A 174 -28.17 -12.79 -30.12
C SER A 174 -28.51 -13.66 -31.32
N ASP A 175 -27.60 -14.56 -31.72
CA ASP A 175 -27.83 -15.51 -32.83
C ASP A 175 -29.03 -16.43 -32.56
N SER A 176 -29.28 -16.76 -31.29
CA SER A 176 -30.42 -17.57 -30.88
C SER A 176 -31.74 -16.78 -30.93
N VAL A 177 -31.73 -15.51 -30.53
CA VAL A 177 -32.88 -14.61 -30.67
C VAL A 177 -33.22 -14.39 -32.15
N GLU A 178 -32.20 -14.25 -33.00
CA GLU A 178 -32.38 -14.13 -34.46
C GLU A 178 -33.03 -15.41 -35.04
N ARG A 179 -32.52 -16.60 -34.67
CA ARG A 179 -33.15 -17.88 -35.06
C ARG A 179 -34.58 -18.04 -34.53
N ILE A 180 -34.87 -17.62 -33.30
CA ILE A 180 -36.23 -17.69 -32.76
C ILE A 180 -37.16 -16.78 -33.57
N SER A 181 -36.70 -15.57 -33.89
CA SER A 181 -37.46 -14.61 -34.69
C SER A 181 -37.75 -15.16 -36.09
N SER A 182 -36.75 -15.73 -36.78
CA SER A 182 -36.96 -16.35 -38.08
C SER A 182 -37.88 -17.58 -38.02
N THR A 183 -37.81 -18.36 -36.94
CA THR A 183 -38.71 -19.49 -36.71
C THR A 183 -40.14 -19.01 -36.47
N MET A 184 -40.32 -17.90 -35.75
CA MET A 184 -41.63 -17.26 -35.56
C MET A 184 -42.20 -16.72 -36.88
N GLU A 185 -41.38 -16.15 -37.77
CA GLU A 185 -41.81 -15.74 -39.11
C GLU A 185 -42.27 -16.94 -39.96
N GLN A 186 -41.49 -18.03 -39.97
CA GLN A 186 -41.88 -19.28 -40.66
C GLN A 186 -43.16 -19.89 -40.08
N MET A 187 -43.33 -19.82 -38.75
CA MET A 187 -44.54 -20.30 -38.07
C MET A 187 -45.75 -19.45 -38.42
N ALA A 188 -45.61 -18.12 -38.44
CA ALA A 188 -46.68 -17.21 -38.86
C ALA A 188 -47.09 -17.47 -40.32
N SER A 189 -46.11 -17.66 -41.23
CA SER A 189 -46.38 -18.03 -42.62
C SER A 189 -47.12 -19.37 -42.73
N SER A 190 -46.70 -20.38 -41.96
CA SER A 190 -47.38 -21.68 -41.92
C SER A 190 -48.80 -21.59 -41.38
N MET A 191 -49.03 -20.80 -40.34
CA MET A 191 -50.37 -20.55 -39.80
C MET A 191 -51.27 -19.85 -40.83
N GLN A 192 -50.72 -18.88 -41.57
CA GLN A 192 -51.46 -18.20 -42.63
C GLN A 192 -51.82 -19.13 -43.78
N SER A 193 -50.90 -20.02 -44.19
CA SER A 193 -51.18 -21.07 -45.19
C SER A 193 -52.25 -22.04 -44.69
N ASN A 194 -52.15 -22.54 -43.46
CA ASN A 194 -53.14 -23.44 -42.87
C ASN A 194 -54.54 -22.80 -42.80
N ALA A 195 -54.62 -21.51 -42.45
CA ALA A 195 -55.88 -20.77 -42.44
C ALA A 195 -56.46 -20.64 -43.86
N HIS A 196 -55.62 -20.39 -44.86
CA HIS A 196 -56.04 -20.37 -46.27
C HIS A 196 -56.55 -21.74 -46.74
N ASP A 197 -55.83 -22.81 -46.42
CA ASP A 197 -56.21 -24.18 -46.76
C ASP A 197 -57.53 -24.58 -46.09
N ALA A 198 -57.76 -24.16 -44.84
CA ALA A 198 -59.02 -24.38 -44.14
C ALA A 198 -60.19 -23.64 -44.80
N LEU A 199 -60.00 -22.39 -45.24
CA LEU A 199 -61.01 -21.64 -45.99
C LEU A 199 -61.29 -22.28 -47.35
N GLN A 200 -60.26 -22.79 -48.04
CA GLN A 200 -60.42 -23.50 -49.29
C GLN A 200 -61.18 -24.82 -49.09
N ALA A 201 -60.85 -25.58 -48.05
CA ALA A 201 -61.55 -26.81 -47.67
C ALA A 201 -63.02 -26.54 -47.31
N GLU A 202 -63.31 -25.46 -46.56
CA GLU A 202 -64.68 -25.02 -46.27
C GLU A 202 -65.46 -24.75 -47.57
N GLY A 203 -64.85 -24.02 -48.51
CA GLY A 203 -65.45 -23.73 -49.82
C GLY A 203 -65.76 -25.01 -50.61
N ILE A 204 -64.85 -25.98 -50.62
CA ILE A 204 -65.06 -27.29 -51.24
C ILE A 204 -66.19 -28.05 -50.54
N SER A 205 -66.21 -28.10 -49.21
CA SER A 205 -67.27 -28.78 -48.45
C SER A 205 -68.65 -28.18 -48.73
N ARG A 206 -68.76 -26.84 -48.83
CA ARG A 206 -70.01 -26.17 -49.23
C ARG A 206 -70.43 -26.58 -50.64
N ALA A 207 -69.51 -26.53 -51.61
CA ALA A 207 -69.81 -26.96 -52.98
C ALA A 207 -70.24 -28.43 -53.08
N VAL A 208 -69.61 -29.32 -52.30
CA VAL A 208 -70.01 -30.74 -52.19
C VAL A 208 -71.40 -30.88 -51.59
N SER A 209 -71.72 -30.13 -50.52
CA SER A 209 -73.05 -30.14 -49.91
C SER A 209 -74.14 -29.69 -50.90
N ASP A 210 -73.88 -28.64 -51.68
CA ASP A 210 -74.81 -28.14 -52.70
C ASP A 210 -75.02 -29.17 -53.82
N ALA A 211 -73.95 -29.82 -54.28
CA ALA A 211 -74.03 -30.88 -55.28
C ALA A 211 -74.83 -32.10 -54.76
N VAL A 212 -74.62 -32.52 -53.51
CA VAL A 212 -75.39 -33.60 -52.88
C VAL A 212 -76.87 -33.24 -52.76
N ALA A 213 -77.20 -32.00 -52.40
CA ALA A 213 -78.58 -31.52 -52.36
C ALA A 213 -79.26 -31.59 -53.74
N GLN A 214 -78.55 -31.17 -54.79
CA GLN A 214 -79.03 -31.22 -56.17
C GLN A 214 -79.23 -32.67 -56.67
N VAL A 215 -78.32 -33.58 -56.32
CA VAL A 215 -78.46 -35.02 -56.61
C VAL A 215 -79.66 -35.63 -55.88
N ALA A 216 -79.89 -35.26 -54.61
CA ALA A 216 -81.03 -35.72 -53.83
C ALA A 216 -82.36 -35.27 -54.46
N GLU A 217 -82.45 -34.02 -54.92
CA GLU A 217 -83.63 -33.50 -55.62
C GLU A 217 -83.90 -34.23 -56.95
N SER A 218 -82.87 -34.42 -57.77
CA SER A 218 -82.98 -35.20 -59.02
C SER A 218 -83.40 -36.65 -58.78
N SER A 219 -82.86 -37.27 -57.74
CA SER A 219 -83.22 -38.65 -57.35
C SER A 219 -84.66 -38.72 -56.85
N GLY A 220 -85.12 -37.74 -56.07
CA GLY A 220 -86.50 -37.62 -55.62
C GLY A 220 -87.49 -37.44 -56.78
N SER A 221 -87.13 -36.60 -57.77
CA SER A 221 -87.90 -36.44 -59.01
C SER A 221 -88.02 -37.76 -59.79
N THR A 222 -86.90 -38.49 -59.92
CA THR A 222 -86.86 -39.80 -60.59
C THR A 222 -87.72 -40.84 -59.87
N LEU A 223 -87.65 -40.91 -58.53
CA LEU A 223 -88.50 -41.79 -57.72
C LEU A 223 -89.99 -41.45 -57.86
N ASN A 224 -90.35 -40.17 -57.90
CA ASN A 224 -91.73 -39.74 -58.14
C ASN A 224 -92.22 -40.12 -59.54
N ALA A 225 -91.38 -39.98 -60.57
CA ALA A 225 -91.69 -40.44 -61.92
C ALA A 225 -91.90 -41.96 -61.95
N MET A 226 -91.04 -42.74 -61.29
CA MET A 226 -91.22 -44.19 -61.16
C MET A 226 -92.51 -44.56 -60.42
N LYS A 227 -92.88 -43.84 -59.36
CA LYS A 227 -94.18 -44.03 -58.68
C LYS A 227 -95.35 -43.76 -59.62
N GLN A 228 -95.33 -42.67 -60.39
CA GLN A 228 -96.39 -42.38 -61.37
C GLN A 228 -96.52 -43.47 -62.43
N VAL A 229 -95.40 -44.00 -62.95
CA VAL A 229 -95.39 -45.13 -63.89
C VAL A 229 -95.99 -46.38 -63.24
N SER A 230 -95.58 -46.70 -62.00
CA SER A 230 -96.13 -47.84 -61.26
C SER A 230 -97.64 -47.70 -61.02
N THR A 231 -98.13 -46.52 -60.61
CA THR A 231 -99.56 -46.26 -60.41
C THR A 231 -100.36 -46.38 -61.71
N ARG A 232 -99.77 -46.01 -62.86
CA ARG A 232 -100.40 -46.20 -64.18
C ARG A 232 -100.47 -47.66 -64.63
N ILE A 233 -99.56 -48.52 -64.17
CA ILE A 233 -99.54 -49.96 -64.49
C ILE A 233 -100.52 -50.75 -63.59
N SER A 234 -100.86 -50.22 -62.41
CA SER A 234 -101.80 -50.85 -61.46
C SER A 234 -103.29 -50.51 -61.67
N LEU A 235 -103.64 -49.82 -62.76
CA LEU A 235 -105.00 -49.53 -63.23
C LEU A 235 -105.27 -50.31 -64.52
#